data_AF-A0A4Q5XGS0-F1
#
_entry.id   AF-A0A4Q5XGS0-F1
#
_cell.length_a   1.000
_cell.length_b   1.000
_cell.length_c   1.000
_cell.angle_alpha   90.00
_cell.angle_beta   90.00
_cell.angle_gamma   90.00
#
_symmetry.space_group_name_H-M   'P 1'
#
loop_
_entity.id
_entity.type
_entity.pdbx_description
1 polymer ?
#
loop_
_entity_poly.entity_id
_entity_poly.type
_entity_poly.pdbx_seq_one_letter_code
_entity_poly.pdbx_strand_id
1 'polypeptide(L)'
;MVRRVIGAGLVGAASLVGCSSPMFHVNDRSDVSTYVTRRDGAASQSNPDGLRFKSGMCDASELHPEGKQLTEAHLIEFLNKQQLDVRVERPRSDLIYLIVSGAGTDVPVRLRVAVLKNADEAGAELHAALLQHGPGAWGVRRSNLAVLGAIGSLDDDLTFAAKTRLSCWGMFMTAGRDDAYSVPGGYREL
;
A
#
# COMPACT_ATOMS: atom_id res chain seq x y z
N MET A 1 54.05 47.67 -10.19
CA MET A 1 53.04 47.83 -9.14
C MET A 1 52.26 46.54 -9.00
N VAL A 2 52.36 45.90 -7.84
CA VAL A 2 51.70 44.65 -7.46
C VAL A 2 50.29 44.97 -6.97
N ARG A 3 49.26 44.25 -7.44
CA ARG A 3 47.95 44.22 -6.78
C ARG A 3 47.41 42.79 -6.75
N ARG A 4 47.55 42.18 -5.57
CA ARG A 4 46.78 41.01 -5.13
C ARG A 4 45.35 41.44 -4.89
N VAL A 5 44.37 40.67 -5.34
CA VAL A 5 43.03 40.64 -4.74
C VAL A 5 42.64 39.19 -4.52
N ILE A 6 42.41 38.89 -3.24
CA ILE A 6 41.91 37.66 -2.67
C ILE A 6 40.40 37.63 -2.95
N GLY A 7 39.91 36.59 -3.62
CA GLY A 7 38.49 36.39 -3.93
C GLY A 7 38.00 35.08 -3.36
N ALA A 8 37.26 35.20 -2.25
CA ALA A 8 36.63 34.18 -1.42
C ALA A 8 36.16 32.89 -2.12
N GLY A 9 36.50 31.75 -1.50
CA GLY A 9 35.86 30.46 -1.77
C GLY A 9 34.41 30.47 -1.30
N LEU A 10 33.48 30.28 -2.22
CA LEU A 10 32.09 29.93 -1.94
C LEU A 10 32.03 28.41 -1.76
N VAL A 11 32.07 27.97 -0.51
CA VAL A 11 31.62 26.63 -0.13
C VAL A 11 30.09 26.65 -0.23
N GLY A 12 29.58 26.21 -1.38
CA GLY A 12 28.15 26.00 -1.57
C GLY A 12 27.70 24.84 -0.69
N ALA A 13 26.99 25.17 0.40
CA ALA A 13 26.28 24.19 1.20
C ALA A 13 25.15 23.58 0.36
N ALA A 14 25.36 22.36 -0.13
CA ALA A 14 24.29 21.56 -0.70
C ALA A 14 23.38 21.10 0.44
N SER A 15 22.23 21.75 0.59
CA SER A 15 21.16 21.28 1.45
C SER A 15 20.65 19.95 0.90
N LEU A 16 20.99 18.86 1.58
CA LEU A 16 20.36 17.55 1.41
C LEU A 16 18.92 17.65 1.93
N VAL A 17 18.01 18.15 1.10
CA VAL A 17 16.58 17.95 1.32
C VAL A 17 16.32 16.48 1.00
N GLY A 18 16.38 15.64 2.03
CA GLY A 18 15.84 14.29 1.95
C GLY A 18 14.36 14.41 1.61
N CYS A 19 14.01 14.14 0.36
CA CYS A 19 12.63 14.03 -0.07
C CYS A 19 12.02 12.77 0.57
N SER A 20 11.66 12.85 1.84
CA SER A 20 10.70 11.94 2.43
C SER A 20 9.39 12.21 1.70
N SER A 21 8.98 11.30 0.82
CA SER A 21 7.64 11.35 0.22
C SER A 21 6.63 11.52 1.36
N PRO A 22 5.67 12.46 1.27
CA PRO A 22 4.67 12.60 2.31
C PRO A 22 3.93 11.27 2.47
N MET A 23 3.72 10.86 3.72
CA MET A 23 2.85 9.74 4.04
C MET A 23 1.46 10.04 3.48
N PHE A 24 0.78 9.03 2.95
CA PHE A 24 -0.60 9.23 2.53
C PHE A 24 -1.52 9.25 3.75
N HIS A 25 -2.63 9.97 3.64
CA HIS A 25 -3.65 10.09 4.67
C HIS A 25 -5.05 9.98 4.07
N VAL A 26 -5.98 9.39 4.81
CA VAL A 26 -7.41 9.38 4.50
C VAL A 26 -8.08 10.52 5.29
N ASN A 27 -8.62 11.53 4.60
CA ASN A 27 -9.13 12.76 5.26
C ASN A 27 -10.66 12.95 5.20
N ASP A 28 -11.40 11.96 4.73
CA ASP A 28 -12.86 12.06 4.56
C ASP A 28 -13.67 11.72 5.83
N ARG A 29 -13.04 11.80 7.00
CA ARG A 29 -13.61 11.47 8.32
C ARG A 29 -14.00 10.00 8.51
N SER A 30 -13.50 9.11 7.65
CA SER A 30 -13.63 7.67 7.86
C SER A 30 -12.92 7.26 9.15
N ASP A 31 -13.59 6.44 9.96
CA ASP A 31 -13.00 5.83 11.15
C ASP A 31 -12.69 4.36 10.86
N VAL A 32 -11.43 3.96 11.04
CA VAL A 32 -10.96 2.58 10.89
C VAL A 32 -11.79 1.59 11.71
N SER A 33 -12.30 2.02 12.87
CA SER A 33 -13.15 1.21 13.75
C SER A 33 -14.46 0.79 13.09
N THR A 34 -14.86 1.46 12.01
CA THR A 34 -16.00 1.09 11.18
C THR A 34 -15.74 -0.22 10.43
N TYR A 35 -14.48 -0.49 10.06
CA TYR A 35 -14.10 -1.58 9.16
C TYR A 35 -13.40 -2.75 9.86
N VAL A 36 -12.70 -2.50 10.97
CA VAL A 36 -11.91 -3.52 11.67
C VAL A 36 -12.39 -3.72 13.11
N THR A 37 -12.11 -4.90 13.63
CA THR A 37 -12.17 -5.25 15.05
C THR A 37 -10.78 -5.58 15.53
N ARG A 38 -10.45 -5.16 16.75
CA ARG A 38 -9.21 -5.54 17.43
C ARG A 38 -9.55 -6.53 18.52
N ARG A 39 -8.90 -7.69 18.49
CA ARG A 39 -8.93 -8.63 19.61
C ARG A 39 -8.14 -7.96 20.74
N ASP A 40 -8.81 -7.77 21.88
CA ASP A 40 -8.30 -7.14 23.09
C ASP A 40 -8.34 -5.61 23.01
N GLY A 41 -8.93 -4.97 24.03
CA GLY A 41 -9.15 -3.51 24.12
C GLY A 41 -7.88 -2.66 24.22
N ALA A 42 -6.76 -3.11 23.63
CA ALA A 42 -5.50 -2.39 23.57
C ALA A 42 -5.57 -1.30 22.49
N ALA A 43 -5.50 -0.06 22.94
CA ALA A 43 -5.49 1.17 22.15
C ALA A 43 -4.18 1.40 21.34
N SER A 44 -3.37 0.37 21.08
CA SER A 44 -2.13 0.56 20.31
C SER A 44 -2.45 0.63 18.81
N GLN A 45 -2.58 1.85 18.29
CA GLN A 45 -2.84 2.17 16.87
C GLN A 45 -1.78 1.59 15.92
N SER A 46 -0.63 1.13 16.43
CA SER A 46 0.52 0.71 15.64
C SER A 46 0.81 -0.80 15.62
N ASN A 47 0.04 -1.63 16.34
CA ASN A 47 0.24 -3.09 16.32
C ASN A 47 -0.81 -3.77 15.43
N PRO A 48 -0.41 -4.45 14.33
CA PRO A 48 -1.34 -5.19 13.49
C PRO A 48 -1.83 -6.51 14.11
N ASP A 49 -1.20 -6.98 15.19
CA ASP A 49 -1.64 -8.20 15.89
C ASP A 49 -3.07 -8.06 16.45
N GLY A 50 -3.83 -9.14 16.36
CA GLY A 50 -5.22 -9.19 16.80
C GLY A 50 -6.23 -8.44 15.92
N LEU A 51 -5.81 -7.73 14.86
CA LEU A 51 -6.70 -7.05 13.93
C LEU A 51 -7.43 -8.03 13.01
N ARG A 52 -8.70 -7.73 12.72
CA ARG A 52 -9.52 -8.43 11.73
C ARG A 52 -10.48 -7.46 11.06
N PHE A 53 -10.64 -7.55 9.75
CA PHE A 53 -11.77 -6.92 9.06
C PHE A 53 -13.09 -7.49 9.57
N LYS A 54 -14.10 -6.64 9.70
CA LYS A 54 -15.44 -7.04 10.15
C LYS A 54 -16.10 -8.00 9.18
N SER A 55 -16.85 -8.95 9.72
CA SER A 55 -17.73 -9.82 8.94
C SER A 55 -18.74 -8.99 8.15
N GLY A 56 -19.10 -9.43 6.94
CA GLY A 56 -20.06 -8.71 6.10
C GLY A 56 -19.43 -7.78 5.06
N MET A 57 -18.19 -7.32 5.29
CA MET A 57 -17.54 -6.32 4.44
C MET A 57 -17.30 -6.82 3.01
N CYS A 58 -17.05 -8.11 2.84
CA CYS A 58 -16.73 -8.72 1.56
C CYS A 58 -17.82 -9.65 1.01
N ASP A 59 -19.03 -9.65 1.57
CA ASP A 59 -20.10 -10.61 1.23
C ASP A 59 -20.54 -10.55 -0.25
N ALA A 60 -20.36 -9.41 -0.90
CA ALA A 60 -20.64 -9.22 -2.32
C ALA A 60 -19.48 -9.65 -3.25
N SER A 61 -18.38 -10.18 -2.71
CA SER A 61 -17.16 -10.51 -3.46
C SER A 61 -16.95 -12.01 -3.56
N GLU A 62 -16.46 -12.49 -4.71
CA GLU A 62 -15.95 -13.86 -4.80
C GLU A 62 -14.62 -13.96 -4.08
N LEU A 63 -14.59 -14.72 -2.98
CA LEU A 63 -13.42 -14.91 -2.11
C LEU A 63 -12.65 -16.21 -2.42
N HIS A 64 -12.90 -16.84 -3.56
CA HIS A 64 -12.22 -18.07 -3.93
C HIS A 64 -10.81 -17.79 -4.47
N PRO A 65 -9.82 -18.65 -4.16
CA PRO A 65 -8.48 -18.52 -4.72
C PRO A 65 -8.51 -18.42 -6.25
N GLU A 66 -7.80 -17.43 -6.79
CA GLU A 66 -7.67 -17.25 -8.23
C GLU A 66 -6.54 -18.14 -8.79
N GLY A 67 -6.92 -19.13 -9.60
CA GLY A 67 -5.96 -20.04 -10.25
C GLY A 67 -5.38 -19.50 -11.56
N LYS A 68 -5.95 -18.43 -12.12
CA LYS A 68 -5.47 -17.82 -13.37
C LYS A 68 -4.35 -16.83 -13.10
N GLN A 69 -3.46 -16.66 -14.08
CA GLN A 69 -2.54 -15.53 -14.08
C GLN A 69 -3.30 -14.24 -14.32
N LEU A 70 -3.07 -13.28 -13.42
CA LEU A 70 -3.59 -11.94 -13.47
C LEU A 70 -2.55 -10.97 -14.01
N THR A 71 -3.05 -9.82 -14.44
CA THR A 71 -2.28 -8.66 -14.92
C THR A 71 -2.82 -7.40 -14.24
N GLU A 72 -2.09 -6.30 -14.36
CA GLU A 72 -2.52 -4.99 -13.87
C GLU A 72 -3.89 -4.56 -14.41
N ALA A 73 -4.28 -5.02 -15.61
CA ALA A 73 -5.59 -4.73 -16.20
C ALA A 73 -6.75 -5.25 -15.34
N HIS A 74 -6.58 -6.42 -14.70
CA HIS A 74 -7.59 -7.00 -13.82
C HIS A 74 -7.77 -6.18 -12.54
N LEU A 75 -6.68 -5.63 -12.00
CA LEU A 75 -6.71 -4.72 -10.86
C LEU A 75 -7.35 -3.37 -11.23
N ILE A 76 -7.02 -2.83 -12.40
CA ILE A 76 -7.64 -1.59 -12.92
C ILE A 76 -9.14 -1.79 -13.08
N GLU A 77 -9.58 -2.90 -13.68
CA GLU A 77 -11.00 -3.22 -13.84
C GLU A 77 -11.71 -3.30 -12.48
N PHE A 78 -11.09 -3.96 -11.49
CA PHE A 78 -11.61 -4.05 -10.14
C PHE A 78 -11.78 -2.66 -9.49
N LEU A 79 -10.74 -1.81 -9.54
CA LEU A 79 -10.75 -0.49 -8.94
C LEU A 79 -11.78 0.44 -9.63
N ASN A 80 -11.89 0.38 -10.96
CA ASN A 80 -12.89 1.13 -11.71
C ASN A 80 -14.33 0.72 -11.33
N LYS A 81 -14.58 -0.58 -11.05
CA LYS A 81 -15.89 -1.04 -10.54
C LYS A 81 -16.23 -0.45 -9.17
N GLN A 82 -15.24 -0.01 -8.40
CA GLN A 82 -15.44 0.72 -7.14
C GLN A 82 -15.60 2.24 -7.35
N GLN A 83 -15.77 2.69 -8.60
CA GLN A 83 -15.89 4.10 -8.97
C GLN A 83 -14.64 4.93 -8.60
N LEU A 84 -13.45 4.29 -8.62
CA LEU A 84 -12.18 4.96 -8.40
C LEU A 84 -11.56 5.37 -9.74
N ASP A 85 -10.90 6.52 -9.75
CA ASP A 85 -10.14 6.99 -10.91
C ASP A 85 -8.73 6.39 -10.87
N VAL A 86 -8.38 5.61 -11.89
CA VAL A 86 -7.08 4.93 -11.98
C VAL A 86 -6.29 5.42 -13.19
N ARG A 87 -5.10 5.97 -12.93
CA ARG A 87 -4.12 6.32 -13.98
C ARG A 87 -2.90 5.41 -13.89
N VAL A 88 -2.47 4.88 -15.03
CA VAL A 88 -1.27 4.02 -15.10
C VAL A 88 -0.03 4.88 -15.37
N GLU A 89 1.01 4.70 -14.56
CA GLU A 89 2.36 5.24 -14.82
C GLU A 89 3.34 4.08 -15.01
N ARG A 90 4.15 4.14 -16.07
CA ARG A 90 5.24 3.17 -16.33
C ARG A 90 6.58 3.87 -16.47
N PRO A 91 7.25 4.18 -15.35
CA PRO A 91 8.55 4.84 -15.41
C PRO A 91 9.63 3.97 -16.06
N ARG A 92 9.47 2.65 -16.00
CA ARG A 92 10.34 1.65 -16.63
C ARG A 92 9.49 0.46 -17.12
N SER A 93 10.05 -0.38 -17.98
CA SER A 93 9.34 -1.55 -18.53
C SER A 93 8.97 -2.59 -17.47
N ASP A 94 9.73 -2.65 -16.38
CA ASP A 94 9.58 -3.57 -15.24
C ASP A 94 8.81 -2.96 -14.06
N LEU A 95 8.37 -1.70 -14.17
CA LEU A 95 7.80 -0.94 -13.05
C LEU A 95 6.46 -0.33 -13.43
N ILE A 96 5.40 -0.84 -12.79
CA ILE A 96 4.02 -0.40 -12.99
C ILE A 96 3.55 0.29 -11.72
N TYR A 97 3.06 1.53 -11.87
CA TYR A 97 2.32 2.23 -10.83
C TYR A 97 0.88 2.46 -11.24
N LEU A 98 -0.06 2.17 -10.35
CA LEU A 98 -1.44 2.61 -10.45
C LEU A 98 -1.62 3.81 -9.52
N ILE A 99 -1.99 4.95 -10.08
CA ILE A 99 -2.27 6.19 -9.36
C ILE A 99 -3.78 6.25 -9.16
N VAL A 100 -4.22 6.02 -7.93
CA VAL A 100 -5.64 5.87 -7.56
C VAL A 100 -6.13 7.14 -6.87
N SER A 101 -7.21 7.70 -7.39
CA SER A 101 -7.89 8.88 -6.82
C SER A 101 -9.36 8.55 -6.54
N GLY A 102 -10.05 9.42 -5.80
CA GLY A 102 -11.46 9.23 -5.46
C GLY A 102 -11.71 8.35 -4.22
N ALA A 103 -10.65 7.95 -3.50
CA ALA A 103 -10.75 7.12 -2.29
C ALA A 103 -10.90 7.92 -0.97
N GLY A 104 -11.09 9.25 -1.05
CA GLY A 104 -11.14 10.13 0.12
C GLY A 104 -9.77 10.41 0.75
N THR A 105 -8.72 10.49 -0.08
CA THR A 105 -7.34 10.81 0.30
C THR A 105 -6.94 12.20 -0.20
N ASP A 106 -6.04 12.87 0.52
CA ASP A 106 -5.53 14.23 0.20
C ASP A 106 -4.76 14.27 -1.12
N VAL A 107 -4.07 13.16 -1.40
CA VAL A 107 -3.28 12.95 -2.61
C VAL A 107 -3.62 11.60 -3.23
N PRO A 108 -3.46 11.45 -4.55
CA PRO A 108 -3.62 10.15 -5.19
C PRO A 108 -2.69 9.10 -4.58
N VAL A 109 -3.24 7.94 -4.24
CA VAL A 109 -2.47 6.82 -3.69
C VAL A 109 -1.76 6.08 -4.82
N ARG A 110 -0.45 5.97 -4.72
CA ARG A 110 0.38 5.25 -5.69
C ARG A 110 0.55 3.80 -5.25
N LEU A 111 -0.01 2.88 -6.01
CA LEU A 111 0.16 1.44 -5.84
C LEU A 111 1.25 0.93 -6.79
N ARG A 112 2.32 0.32 -6.27
CA ARG A 112 3.33 -0.38 -7.08
C ARG A 112 2.82 -1.79 -7.38
N VAL A 113 2.67 -2.13 -8.66
CA VAL A 113 2.20 -3.45 -9.09
C VAL A 113 3.36 -4.25 -9.64
N ALA A 114 3.61 -5.41 -9.04
CA ALA A 114 4.51 -6.42 -9.57
C ALA A 114 3.66 -7.58 -10.14
N VAL A 115 3.97 -7.97 -11.38
CA VAL A 115 3.39 -9.13 -12.05
C VAL A 115 4.44 -10.23 -12.09
N LEU A 116 4.23 -11.28 -11.29
CA LEU A 116 5.21 -12.36 -11.07
C LEU A 116 4.79 -13.61 -11.85
N LYS A 117 5.60 -14.67 -11.75
CA LYS A 117 5.33 -15.94 -12.44
C LYS A 117 4.13 -16.68 -11.87
N ASN A 118 3.98 -16.67 -10.54
CA ASN A 118 2.98 -17.44 -9.81
C ASN A 118 2.68 -16.83 -8.44
N ALA A 119 1.76 -17.48 -7.72
CA ALA A 119 1.32 -17.06 -6.40
C ALA A 119 2.47 -17.03 -5.37
N ASP A 120 3.34 -18.04 -5.37
CA ASP A 120 4.44 -18.13 -4.40
C ASP A 120 5.43 -16.97 -4.55
N GLU A 121 5.82 -16.66 -5.79
CA GLU A 121 6.73 -15.54 -6.09
C GLU A 121 6.11 -14.19 -5.71
N ALA A 122 4.82 -13.99 -5.98
CA ALA A 122 4.12 -12.78 -5.52
C ALA A 122 4.09 -12.68 -3.98
N GLY A 123 4.15 -13.80 -3.27
CA GLY A 123 4.06 -13.86 -1.81
C GLY A 123 5.39 -13.49 -1.20
N ALA A 124 6.45 -14.08 -1.74
CA ALA A 124 7.82 -13.76 -1.43
C ALA A 124 8.14 -12.28 -1.72
N GLU A 125 7.75 -11.76 -2.90
CA GLU A 125 7.99 -10.36 -3.28
C GLU A 125 7.27 -9.39 -2.32
N LEU A 126 5.98 -9.63 -2.04
CA LEU A 126 5.24 -8.76 -1.13
C LEU A 126 5.82 -8.83 0.29
N HIS A 127 6.08 -10.02 0.81
CA HIS A 127 6.66 -10.20 2.14
C HIS A 127 8.03 -9.51 2.27
N ALA A 128 8.93 -9.71 1.30
CA ALA A 128 10.23 -9.07 1.28
C ALA A 128 10.12 -7.54 1.22
N ALA A 129 9.22 -7.01 0.39
CA ALA A 129 8.98 -5.56 0.32
C ALA A 129 8.48 -4.99 1.65
N LEU A 130 7.55 -5.68 2.33
CA LEU A 130 7.05 -5.24 3.64
C LEU A 130 8.16 -5.21 4.70
N LEU A 131 9.03 -6.22 4.74
CA LEU A 131 10.16 -6.24 5.66
C LEU A 131 11.20 -5.16 5.34
N GLN A 132 11.45 -4.91 4.05
CA GLN A 132 12.40 -3.88 3.61
C GLN A 132 11.93 -2.46 3.97
N HIS A 133 10.63 -2.19 3.84
CA HIS A 133 10.07 -0.87 4.09
C HIS A 133 9.72 -0.64 5.57
N GLY A 134 9.45 -1.70 6.34
CA GLY A 134 9.16 -1.62 7.76
C GLY A 134 7.77 -1.06 8.08
N PRO A 135 7.53 -0.61 9.33
CA PRO A 135 6.21 -0.16 9.79
C PRO A 135 5.57 0.91 8.89
N GLY A 136 4.28 0.75 8.59
CA GLY A 136 3.53 1.61 7.65
C GLY A 136 3.61 1.17 6.18
N ALA A 137 4.38 0.12 5.89
CA ALA A 137 4.29 -0.59 4.63
C ALA A 137 3.13 -1.57 4.64
N TRP A 138 2.38 -1.62 3.54
CA TRP A 138 1.26 -2.54 3.37
C TRP A 138 1.09 -2.90 1.89
N GLY A 139 0.29 -3.92 1.64
CA GLY A 139 -0.06 -4.30 0.29
C GLY A 139 -1.11 -5.38 0.22
N VAL A 140 -1.45 -5.77 -1.00
CA VAL A 140 -2.34 -6.89 -1.29
C VAL A 140 -1.68 -7.84 -2.26
N ARG A 141 -1.90 -9.13 -2.07
CA ARG A 141 -1.55 -10.16 -3.05
C ARG A 141 -2.78 -10.89 -3.56
N ARG A 142 -2.79 -11.25 -4.83
CA ARG A 142 -3.80 -12.11 -5.44
C ARG A 142 -3.19 -12.83 -6.62
N SER A 143 -3.23 -14.17 -6.63
CA SER A 143 -2.55 -14.99 -7.63
C SER A 143 -1.08 -14.51 -7.79
N ASN A 144 -0.60 -14.33 -9.01
CA ASN A 144 0.73 -13.86 -9.34
C ASN A 144 0.93 -12.34 -9.22
N LEU A 145 -0.01 -11.58 -8.64
CA LEU A 145 0.14 -10.14 -8.41
C LEU A 145 0.53 -9.84 -6.97
N ALA A 146 1.56 -9.00 -6.83
CA ALA A 146 1.91 -8.33 -5.58
C ALA A 146 1.72 -6.82 -5.77
N VAL A 147 0.93 -6.20 -4.90
CA VAL A 147 0.62 -4.78 -4.96
C VAL A 147 1.07 -4.13 -3.66
N LEU A 148 2.06 -3.24 -3.73
CA LEU A 148 2.54 -2.48 -2.59
C LEU A 148 1.85 -1.11 -2.57
N GLY A 149 1.29 -0.75 -1.41
CA GLY A 149 0.66 0.54 -1.18
C GLY A 149 1.67 1.67 -0.97
N ALA A 150 1.15 2.90 -0.89
CA ALA A 150 1.93 4.03 -0.41
C ALA A 150 2.14 3.90 1.10
N ILE A 151 3.28 4.37 1.62
CA ILE A 151 3.56 4.32 3.06
C ILE A 151 2.59 5.25 3.79
N GLY A 152 1.91 4.71 4.80
CA GLY A 152 0.89 5.40 5.59
C GLY A 152 0.93 5.00 7.07
N SER A 153 -0.10 5.43 7.80
CA SER A 153 -0.38 4.87 9.13
C SER A 153 -1.20 3.59 9.00
N LEU A 154 -1.08 2.67 9.96
CA LEU A 154 -1.87 1.43 9.93
C LEU A 154 -3.38 1.68 9.80
N ASP A 155 -3.89 2.74 10.44
CA ASP A 155 -5.30 3.12 10.37
C ASP A 155 -5.67 3.64 8.96
N ASP A 156 -4.81 4.44 8.33
CA ASP A 156 -4.98 4.91 6.94
C ASP A 156 -4.94 3.73 5.96
N ASP A 157 -3.99 2.80 6.14
CA ASP A 157 -3.78 1.60 5.32
C ASP A 157 -5.01 0.70 5.32
N LEU A 158 -5.52 0.40 6.51
CA LEU A 158 -6.73 -0.42 6.71
C LEU A 158 -7.97 0.27 6.16
N THR A 159 -8.11 1.57 6.42
CA THR A 159 -9.25 2.36 5.96
C THR A 159 -9.28 2.42 4.44
N PHE A 160 -8.13 2.70 3.81
CA PHE A 160 -8.01 2.71 2.35
C PHE A 160 -8.32 1.33 1.77
N ALA A 161 -7.71 0.26 2.30
CA ALA A 161 -7.93 -1.10 1.81
C ALA A 161 -9.39 -1.56 1.94
N ALA A 162 -10.08 -1.17 3.02
CA ALA A 162 -11.49 -1.48 3.22
C ALA A 162 -12.40 -0.69 2.28
N LYS A 163 -12.23 0.63 2.17
CA LYS A 163 -13.06 1.50 1.33
C LYS A 163 -12.95 1.17 -0.15
N THR A 164 -11.73 0.90 -0.61
CA THR A 164 -11.46 0.48 -1.99
C THR A 164 -11.76 -0.99 -2.23
N ARG A 165 -12.19 -1.72 -1.19
CA ARG A 165 -12.41 -3.18 -1.19
C ARG A 165 -11.19 -3.99 -1.63
N LEU A 166 -9.98 -3.42 -1.62
CA LEU A 166 -8.76 -4.14 -1.95
C LEU A 166 -8.52 -5.33 -1.01
N SER A 167 -8.91 -5.21 0.27
CA SER A 167 -8.88 -6.34 1.21
C SER A 167 -9.88 -7.46 0.87
N CYS A 168 -10.90 -7.19 0.07
CA CYS A 168 -11.83 -8.19 -0.47
C CYS A 168 -11.37 -8.75 -1.82
N TRP A 169 -10.50 -8.03 -2.53
CA TRP A 169 -9.96 -8.48 -3.81
C TRP A 169 -8.76 -9.39 -3.64
N GLY A 170 -7.87 -9.08 -2.71
CA GLY A 170 -6.64 -9.81 -2.45
C GLY A 170 -6.34 -9.91 -0.96
N MET A 171 -5.40 -10.79 -0.60
CA MET A 171 -4.98 -10.96 0.79
C MET A 171 -4.20 -9.72 1.20
N PHE A 172 -4.78 -8.95 2.12
CA PHE A 172 -4.15 -7.78 2.70
C PHE A 172 -3.05 -8.19 3.68
N MET A 173 -1.90 -7.53 3.54
CA MET A 173 -0.74 -7.72 4.39
C MET A 173 -0.17 -6.35 4.79
N THR A 174 0.28 -6.24 6.04
CA THR A 174 0.93 -5.04 6.57
C THR A 174 2.19 -5.42 7.32
N ALA A 175 3.19 -4.57 7.27
CA ALA A 175 4.37 -4.69 8.12
C ALA A 175 3.99 -4.35 9.57
N GLY A 176 4.43 -5.17 10.51
CA GLY A 176 4.55 -4.81 11.92
C GLY A 176 6.00 -4.39 12.23
N ARG A 177 6.40 -4.53 13.49
CA ARG A 177 7.74 -4.08 13.91
C ARG A 177 8.86 -4.96 13.34
N ASP A 178 8.68 -6.27 13.39
CA ASP A 178 9.71 -7.26 13.05
C ASP A 178 9.21 -8.31 12.03
N ASP A 179 7.92 -8.29 11.67
CA ASP A 179 7.24 -9.30 10.86
C ASP A 179 6.21 -8.67 9.91
N ALA A 180 5.70 -9.44 8.95
CA ALA A 180 4.54 -9.08 8.13
C ALA A 180 3.29 -9.86 8.56
N TYR A 181 2.17 -9.18 8.65
CA TYR A 181 0.91 -9.70 9.18
C TYR A 181 -0.16 -9.72 8.09
N SER A 182 -0.79 -10.89 7.91
CA SER A 182 -2.05 -10.97 7.17
C SER A 182 -3.19 -10.55 8.08
N VAL A 183 -4.02 -9.60 7.65
CA VAL A 183 -5.20 -9.17 8.41
C VAL A 183 -6.41 -10.02 7.97
N PRO A 184 -6.94 -10.91 8.83
CA PRO A 184 -8.05 -11.79 8.46
C PRO A 184 -9.37 -11.03 8.26
N GLY A 185 -10.33 -11.65 7.58
CA GLY A 185 -11.69 -11.10 7.39
C GLY A 185 -11.96 -10.55 5.98
N GLY A 186 -10.95 -10.59 5.10
CA GLY A 186 -11.08 -10.33 3.67
C GLY A 186 -10.83 -11.57 2.82
N TYR A 187 -10.29 -11.37 1.61
CA TYR A 187 -9.87 -12.44 0.71
C TYR A 187 -8.72 -13.27 1.31
N ARG A 188 -8.74 -14.56 1.02
CA ARG A 188 -7.74 -15.53 1.49
C ARG A 188 -7.29 -16.42 0.34
N GLU A 189 -6.00 -16.71 0.34
CA GLU A 189 -5.43 -17.79 -0.47
C GLU A 189 -5.12 -18.97 0.45
N LEU A 190 -5.08 -20.16 -0.13
CA LEU A 190 -4.75 -21.41 0.55
C LEU A 190 -3.26 -21.49 0.87
#